data_AF-A0A8T4RAK8-F1
#
_entry.id   AF-A0A8T4RAK8-F1
#
_cell.length_a   1.000
_cell.length_b   1.000
_cell.length_c   1.000
_cell.angle_alpha   90.00
_cell.angle_beta   90.00
_cell.angle_gamma   90.00
#
_symmetry.space_group_name_H-M   'P 1'
#
loop_
_entity.id
_entity.type
_entity.pdbx_description
1 polymer ?
#
loop_
_entity_poly.entity_id
_entity_poly.type
_entity_poly.pdbx_seq_one_letter_code
_entity_poly.pdbx_strand_id
1 'polypeptide(L)'
;MVDYNQKVKELEDELRKTKYNKATQGYFGLVKAKIAMLKEKQTQRVQSKTGKSEHGYSVRKSGDATVLLLGFPSTGKSTLMNKLTGTKSEVAAYAFTTLTVIPGMLEYKQAKIQILDVPGILAGAASGKGRGKEVLAVIRNADLVLVVVDIQHPEHYGAIVKEVIDTGIRLNKNKPEVFIKKKSKGGLQIGKTVPLEVDDETLKSIMREFKINNADVLIRSKLDVDDFIDCIEGNKKYLPAVVCLSKADLVTTQEAEEVKRNLKADILVSAETGSNIEHLKDMIFNKLNFMRVYMKEPKKEADLNVPLIMISNSTIGDVCNKLHRDFGNKFKFARVWGKSTKFPGQKLMLGHVLLDGDILEIHLK
;
A
#
# COMPACT_ATOMS: atom_id res chain seq x y z
N MET A 1 -20.57 -14.27 -26.02
CA MET A 1 -20.12 -13.22 -25.06
C MET A 1 -18.60 -13.31 -24.98
N VAL A 2 -17.85 -12.21 -25.14
CA VAL A 2 -16.38 -12.27 -25.03
C VAL A 2 -15.98 -12.59 -23.60
N ASP A 3 -15.37 -13.75 -23.38
CA ASP A 3 -14.78 -14.11 -22.09
C ASP A 3 -13.39 -13.45 -21.97
N TYR A 4 -13.32 -12.38 -21.17
CA TYR A 4 -12.07 -11.67 -20.93
C TYR A 4 -11.09 -12.46 -20.08
N ASN A 5 -11.56 -13.35 -19.19
CA ASN A 5 -10.67 -14.18 -18.38
C ASN A 5 -9.90 -15.17 -19.26
N GLN A 6 -10.59 -15.76 -20.22
CA GLN A 6 -9.99 -16.67 -21.19
C GLN A 6 -8.92 -15.94 -22.03
N LYS A 7 -9.22 -14.73 -22.51
CA LYS A 7 -8.24 -13.92 -23.25
C LYS A 7 -7.04 -13.49 -22.42
N VAL A 8 -7.25 -13.10 -21.16
CA VAL A 8 -6.15 -12.77 -20.26
C VAL A 8 -5.26 -13.98 -20.04
N LYS A 9 -5.86 -15.16 -19.81
CA LYS A 9 -5.12 -16.41 -19.62
C LYS A 9 -4.31 -16.80 -20.86
N GLU A 10 -4.89 -16.68 -22.05
CA GLU A 10 -4.20 -16.94 -23.33
C GLU A 10 -2.97 -16.05 -23.49
N LEU A 11 -3.10 -14.75 -23.23
CA LEU A 11 -1.98 -13.80 -23.29
C LEU A 11 -0.92 -14.08 -22.21
N GLU A 12 -1.33 -14.44 -20.99
CA GLU A 12 -0.40 -14.83 -19.92
C GLU A 12 0.38 -16.11 -20.27
N ASP A 13 -0.28 -17.10 -20.88
CA ASP A 13 0.37 -18.33 -21.34
C ASP A 13 1.31 -18.08 -22.54
N GLU A 14 0.98 -17.12 -23.40
CA GLU A 14 1.85 -16.67 -24.51
C GLU A 14 3.13 -16.02 -23.98
N LEU A 15 3.02 -15.15 -22.98
CA LEU A 15 4.17 -14.55 -22.30
C LEU A 15 5.05 -15.58 -21.61
N ARG A 16 4.46 -16.62 -21.00
CA ARG A 16 5.21 -17.71 -20.34
C ARG A 16 6.04 -18.54 -21.31
N LYS A 17 5.53 -18.77 -22.52
CA LYS A 17 6.21 -19.57 -23.57
C LYS A 17 7.30 -18.79 -24.30
N THR A 18 7.23 -17.47 -24.27
CA THR A 18 8.14 -16.60 -25.02
C THR A 18 9.36 -16.24 -24.17
N LYS A 19 10.57 -16.34 -24.74
CA LYS A 19 11.80 -15.91 -24.05
C LYS A 19 11.94 -14.39 -24.11
N TYR A 20 12.12 -13.75 -22.97
CA TYR A 20 12.37 -12.30 -22.89
C TYR A 20 13.78 -11.95 -23.36
N ASN A 21 13.87 -11.01 -24.31
CA ASN A 21 15.12 -10.41 -24.81
C ASN A 21 14.82 -9.01 -25.40
N LYS A 22 15.87 -8.26 -25.78
CA LYS A 22 15.72 -6.90 -26.33
C LYS A 22 14.83 -6.82 -27.59
N ALA A 23 14.80 -7.87 -28.41
CA ALA A 23 13.96 -7.91 -29.61
C ALA A 23 12.48 -8.18 -29.28
N THR A 24 12.20 -8.91 -28.21
CA THR A 24 10.83 -9.26 -27.78
C THR A 24 10.27 -8.29 -26.76
N GLN A 25 11.08 -7.40 -26.18
CA GLN A 25 10.68 -6.41 -25.17
C GLN A 25 9.45 -5.59 -25.58
N GLY A 26 9.40 -5.10 -26.83
CA GLY A 26 8.24 -4.36 -27.33
C GLY A 26 6.97 -5.19 -27.43
N TYR A 27 7.10 -6.45 -27.84
CA TYR A 27 5.99 -7.40 -27.85
C TYR A 27 5.49 -7.70 -26.42
N PHE A 28 6.40 -7.93 -25.47
CA PHE A 28 6.05 -8.09 -24.05
C PHE A 28 5.31 -6.87 -23.51
N GLY A 29 5.78 -5.66 -23.81
CA GLY A 29 5.12 -4.42 -23.41
C GLY A 29 3.71 -4.28 -23.99
N LEU A 30 3.53 -4.61 -25.27
CA LEU A 30 2.22 -4.58 -25.91
C LEU A 30 1.25 -5.58 -25.29
N VAL A 31 1.69 -6.83 -25.08
CA VAL A 31 0.83 -7.88 -24.48
C VAL A 31 0.47 -7.53 -23.04
N LYS A 32 1.42 -7.01 -22.25
CA LYS A 32 1.15 -6.52 -20.89
C LYS A 32 0.16 -5.36 -20.86
N ALA A 33 0.29 -4.40 -21.77
CA ALA A 33 -0.67 -3.30 -21.92
C ALA A 33 -2.08 -3.82 -22.26
N LYS A 34 -2.18 -4.80 -23.17
CA LYS A 34 -3.45 -5.47 -23.49
C LYS A 34 -4.07 -6.16 -22.27
N ILE A 35 -3.28 -6.93 -21.52
CA ILE A 35 -3.74 -7.59 -20.29
C ILE A 35 -4.29 -6.55 -19.29
N ALA A 36 -3.56 -5.47 -19.06
CA ALA A 36 -3.97 -4.39 -18.16
C ALA A 36 -5.33 -3.79 -18.58
N MET A 37 -5.48 -3.43 -19.86
CA MET A 37 -6.75 -2.91 -20.39
C MET A 37 -7.92 -3.91 -20.29
N LEU A 38 -7.66 -5.21 -20.47
CA LEU A 38 -8.69 -6.24 -20.33
C LEU A 38 -9.13 -6.38 -18.86
N LYS A 39 -8.17 -6.41 -17.91
CA LYS A 39 -8.43 -6.42 -16.46
C LYS A 39 -9.22 -5.18 -16.03
N GLU A 40 -8.91 -4.00 -16.58
CA GLU A 40 -9.65 -2.76 -16.28
C GLU A 40 -11.10 -2.80 -16.80
N LYS A 41 -11.31 -3.20 -18.07
CA LYS A 41 -12.66 -3.33 -18.66
C LYS A 41 -13.54 -4.31 -17.90
N GLN A 42 -12.96 -5.38 -17.37
CA GLN A 42 -13.65 -6.32 -16.49
C GLN A 42 -14.11 -5.63 -15.21
N THR A 43 -13.22 -4.91 -14.54
CA THR A 43 -13.54 -4.16 -13.32
C THR A 43 -14.65 -3.14 -13.55
N GLN A 44 -14.60 -2.40 -14.66
CA GLN A 44 -15.64 -1.43 -15.05
C GLN A 44 -17.00 -2.10 -15.36
N ARG A 45 -17.02 -3.27 -16.02
CA ARG A 45 -18.27 -4.02 -16.29
C ARG A 45 -18.94 -4.54 -15.02
N VAL A 46 -18.15 -4.98 -14.05
CA VAL A 46 -18.69 -5.43 -12.76
C VAL A 46 -19.17 -4.23 -11.92
N GLN A 47 -18.66 -3.02 -12.15
CA GLN A 47 -19.18 -1.79 -11.54
C GLN A 47 -20.47 -1.31 -12.22
N SER A 48 -20.58 -1.36 -13.54
CA SER A 48 -21.75 -0.84 -14.28
C SER A 48 -23.00 -1.70 -14.19
N LYS A 49 -22.88 -3.01 -13.87
CA LYS A 49 -24.03 -3.90 -13.60
C LYS A 49 -24.65 -3.69 -12.22
N THR A 50 -23.93 -3.10 -11.28
CA THR A 50 -24.45 -2.70 -9.96
C THR A 50 -24.79 -1.22 -10.01
N GLY A 51 -26.03 -0.91 -10.41
CA GLY A 51 -26.58 0.45 -10.39
C GLY A 51 -26.50 1.09 -9.00
N LYS A 52 -26.69 2.43 -8.99
CA LYS A 52 -26.64 3.34 -7.84
C LYS A 52 -27.23 2.75 -6.54
N SER A 53 -26.57 3.10 -5.42
CA SER A 53 -26.80 2.82 -4.00
C SER A 53 -26.54 1.39 -3.50
N GLU A 54 -25.47 1.20 -2.73
CA GLU A 54 -25.54 1.10 -1.26
C GLU A 54 -24.14 0.91 -0.65
N HIS A 55 -23.85 1.71 0.37
CA HIS A 55 -22.76 1.58 1.36
C HIS A 55 -21.38 1.26 0.80
N GLY A 56 -20.53 2.28 0.71
CA GLY A 56 -19.09 2.07 0.57
C GLY A 56 -18.62 1.09 1.65
N TYR A 57 -18.20 -0.11 1.22
CA TYR A 57 -17.59 -1.14 2.05
C TYR A 57 -16.22 -0.63 2.53
N SER A 58 -16.18 0.41 3.35
CA SER A 58 -14.98 0.86 4.02
C SER A 58 -15.01 0.32 5.43
N VAL A 59 -14.08 -0.59 5.73
CA VAL A 59 -13.68 -0.81 7.12
C VAL A 59 -13.24 0.56 7.63
N ARG A 60 -13.95 1.09 8.63
CA ARG A 60 -13.58 2.36 9.26
C ARG A 60 -12.18 2.20 9.82
N LYS A 61 -11.26 3.08 9.41
CA LYS A 61 -9.94 3.17 10.03
C LYS A 61 -10.15 3.40 11.52
N SER A 62 -9.61 2.50 12.34
CA SER A 62 -9.58 2.64 13.79
C SER A 62 -8.12 2.75 14.21
N GLY A 63 -7.79 3.68 15.09
CA GLY A 63 -6.39 4.01 15.42
C GLY A 63 -5.69 4.88 14.38
N ASP A 64 -4.36 4.89 14.46
CA ASP A 64 -3.44 5.76 13.71
C ASP A 64 -2.98 5.19 12.38
N ALA A 65 -2.96 3.86 12.23
CA ALA A 65 -2.73 3.19 10.94
C ALA A 65 -3.42 1.83 10.87
N THR A 66 -3.58 1.35 9.64
CA THR A 66 -4.10 0.02 9.35
C THR A 66 -3.01 -0.87 8.70
N VAL A 67 -2.67 -1.98 9.34
CA VAL A 67 -1.75 -3.01 8.85
C VAL A 67 -2.56 -4.20 8.33
N LEU A 68 -2.29 -4.63 7.11
CA LEU A 68 -2.94 -5.79 6.50
C LEU A 68 -2.08 -7.04 6.65
N LEU A 69 -2.62 -8.10 7.25
CA LEU A 69 -1.95 -9.38 7.39
C LEU A 69 -2.26 -10.28 6.19
N LEU A 70 -1.24 -10.71 5.45
CA LEU A 70 -1.36 -11.58 4.28
C LEU A 70 -0.54 -12.85 4.46
N GLY A 71 -1.06 -13.99 4.02
CA GLY A 71 -0.36 -15.27 4.13
C GLY A 71 -1.33 -16.44 4.00
N PHE A 72 -0.85 -17.58 3.52
CA PHE A 72 -1.70 -18.76 3.31
C PHE A 72 -2.37 -19.21 4.62
N PRO A 73 -3.48 -19.97 4.56
CA PRO A 73 -3.98 -20.68 5.73
C PRO A 73 -2.85 -21.45 6.42
N SER A 74 -2.92 -21.57 7.75
CA SER A 74 -1.96 -22.33 8.56
C SER A 74 -0.50 -21.83 8.61
N THR A 75 -0.19 -20.64 8.07
CA THR A 75 1.12 -19.98 8.25
C THR A 75 1.29 -19.29 9.62
N GLY A 76 0.38 -19.50 10.57
CA GLY A 76 0.48 -18.88 11.91
C GLY A 76 0.04 -17.41 11.98
N LYS A 77 -0.65 -16.87 10.96
CA LYS A 77 -1.20 -15.50 10.94
C LYS A 77 -1.98 -15.12 12.20
N SER A 78 -3.01 -15.87 12.55
CA SER A 78 -3.89 -15.54 13.68
C SER A 78 -3.14 -15.64 15.01
N THR A 79 -2.22 -16.60 15.14
CA THR A 79 -1.31 -16.71 16.30
C THR A 79 -0.39 -15.50 16.42
N LEU A 80 0.19 -15.06 15.29
CA LEU A 80 1.04 -13.87 15.25
C LEU A 80 0.25 -12.60 15.60
N MET A 81 -0.96 -12.45 15.07
CA MET A 81 -1.85 -11.33 15.38
C MET A 81 -2.15 -11.26 16.88
N ASN A 82 -2.54 -12.39 17.51
CA ASN A 82 -2.79 -12.46 18.95
C ASN A 82 -1.57 -12.05 19.78
N LYS A 83 -0.36 -12.47 19.38
CA LYS A 83 0.88 -12.11 20.07
C LYS A 83 1.23 -10.63 19.90
N LEU A 84 0.92 -10.04 18.74
CA LEU A 84 1.12 -8.62 18.51
C LEU A 84 0.13 -7.78 19.34
N THR A 85 -1.14 -8.16 19.40
CA THR A 85 -2.21 -7.34 19.96
C THR A 85 -2.46 -7.60 21.45
N GLY A 86 -1.92 -8.68 22.01
CA GLY A 86 -2.11 -9.06 23.41
C GLY A 86 -3.54 -9.52 23.75
N THR A 87 -4.40 -9.68 22.75
CA THR A 87 -5.80 -10.10 22.90
C THR A 87 -6.02 -11.45 22.22
N LYS A 88 -6.90 -12.30 22.79
CA LYS A 88 -7.46 -13.43 22.06
C LYS A 88 -8.42 -12.84 21.04
N SER A 89 -8.01 -12.82 19.78
CA SER A 89 -8.78 -12.39 18.62
C SER A 89 -10.24 -12.86 18.68
N GLU A 90 -11.17 -11.99 19.07
CA GLU A 90 -12.61 -12.25 18.92
C GLU A 90 -13.03 -11.98 17.48
N VAL A 91 -13.78 -12.91 16.89
CA VAL A 91 -14.25 -12.79 15.49
C VAL A 91 -15.28 -11.68 15.42
N ALA A 92 -14.92 -10.54 14.83
CA ALA A 92 -15.88 -9.50 14.50
C ALA A 92 -16.51 -9.80 13.12
N ALA A 93 -17.80 -10.15 13.10
CA ALA A 93 -18.58 -10.04 11.88
C ALA A 93 -18.84 -8.54 11.64
N TYR A 94 -18.08 -7.91 10.76
CA TYR A 94 -18.37 -6.54 10.37
C TYR A 94 -19.72 -6.51 9.67
N ALA A 95 -20.64 -5.69 10.18
CA ALA A 95 -22.06 -5.61 9.80
C ALA A 95 -22.34 -5.29 8.31
N PHE A 96 -21.29 -5.12 7.52
CA PHE A 96 -21.36 -4.75 6.12
C PHE A 96 -20.37 -5.51 5.25
N THR A 97 -19.68 -6.54 5.73
CA THR A 97 -18.86 -7.41 4.86
C THR A 97 -19.33 -8.85 5.01
N THR A 98 -19.43 -9.57 3.91
CA THR A 98 -19.66 -11.02 3.95
C THR A 98 -18.38 -11.79 4.31
N LEU A 99 -17.27 -11.08 4.48
CA LEU A 99 -16.00 -11.58 4.98
C LEU A 99 -15.84 -11.24 6.47
N THR A 100 -15.56 -12.26 7.28
CA THR A 100 -15.09 -12.12 8.66
C THR A 100 -13.64 -11.65 8.65
N VAL A 101 -13.43 -10.34 8.48
CA VAL A 101 -12.12 -9.72 8.77
C VAL A 101 -11.98 -9.66 10.27
N ILE A 102 -10.85 -10.13 10.81
CA ILE A 102 -10.64 -10.09 12.26
C ILE A 102 -9.68 -8.94 12.59
N PRO A 103 -10.15 -7.90 13.29
CA PRO A 103 -9.29 -6.83 13.73
C PRO A 103 -8.57 -7.19 15.03
N GLY A 104 -7.31 -6.79 15.10
CA GLY A 104 -6.58 -6.67 16.35
C GLY A 104 -6.07 -5.24 16.52
N MET A 105 -5.95 -4.77 17.76
CA MET A 105 -5.35 -3.46 18.06
C MET A 105 -3.99 -3.67 18.71
N LEU A 106 -2.94 -3.20 18.06
CA LEU A 106 -1.59 -3.13 18.61
C LEU A 106 -1.38 -1.73 19.17
N GLU A 107 -1.22 -1.61 20.48
CA GLU A 107 -0.75 -0.37 21.10
C GLU A 107 0.78 -0.43 21.22
N TYR A 108 1.47 0.44 20.50
CA TYR A 108 2.93 0.45 20.45
C TYR A 108 3.50 1.86 20.38
N LYS A 109 4.39 2.22 21.32
CA LYS A 109 5.01 3.56 21.41
C LYS A 109 3.97 4.70 21.29
N GLN A 110 2.88 4.59 22.07
CA GLN A 110 1.74 5.51 22.10
C GLN A 110 0.89 5.58 20.81
N ALA A 111 1.22 4.80 19.76
CA ALA A 111 0.40 4.68 18.56
C ALA A 111 -0.54 3.48 18.65
N LYS A 112 -1.75 3.66 18.10
CA LYS A 112 -2.75 2.59 17.99
C LYS A 112 -2.76 2.07 16.55
N ILE A 113 -2.27 0.86 16.34
CA ILE A 113 -2.13 0.25 15.01
C ILE A 113 -3.19 -0.85 14.88
N GLN A 114 -4.13 -0.68 13.97
CA GLN A 114 -5.13 -1.69 13.66
C GLN A 114 -4.53 -2.74 12.72
N ILE A 115 -4.48 -3.99 13.16
CA ILE A 115 -4.06 -5.13 12.34
C ILE A 115 -5.33 -5.83 11.82
N LEU A 116 -5.40 -6.07 10.51
CA LEU A 116 -6.53 -6.76 9.88
C LEU A 116 -6.07 -8.09 9.29
N ASP A 117 -6.63 -9.20 9.79
CA ASP A 117 -6.51 -10.50 9.13
C ASP A 117 -7.61 -10.59 8.06
N VAL A 118 -7.20 -10.62 6.78
CA VAL A 118 -8.13 -10.69 5.65
C VAL A 118 -8.07 -12.08 5.03
N PRO A 119 -8.98 -13.00 5.45
CA PRO A 119 -9.09 -14.30 4.80
C PRO A 119 -9.58 -14.13 3.35
N GLY A 120 -9.03 -14.92 2.44
CA GLY A 120 -9.53 -15.00 1.05
C GLY A 120 -8.85 -14.08 0.04
N ILE A 121 -7.88 -13.22 0.44
CA ILE A 121 -7.00 -12.57 -0.55
C ILE A 121 -6.28 -13.59 -1.40
N LEU A 122 -5.92 -14.76 -0.83
CA LEU A 122 -5.10 -15.79 -1.50
C LEU A 122 -5.88 -16.87 -2.24
N ALA A 123 -7.21 -16.76 -2.28
CA ALA A 123 -8.10 -17.80 -2.79
C ALA A 123 -9.05 -17.28 -3.87
N GLY A 124 -8.57 -16.34 -4.71
CA GLY A 124 -9.30 -15.95 -5.92
C GLY A 124 -9.91 -14.54 -5.90
N ALA A 125 -9.40 -13.62 -5.07
CA ALA A 125 -9.82 -12.22 -5.07
C ALA A 125 -9.60 -11.54 -6.44
N ALA A 126 -8.56 -11.94 -7.18
CA ALA A 126 -8.25 -11.45 -8.52
C ALA A 126 -9.18 -11.97 -9.62
N SER A 127 -9.88 -13.09 -9.39
CA SER A 127 -10.72 -13.74 -10.43
C SER A 127 -12.05 -13.03 -10.71
N GLY A 128 -12.40 -12.01 -9.92
CA GLY A 128 -13.66 -11.26 -10.03
C GLY A 128 -14.92 -12.11 -9.80
N LYS A 129 -14.78 -13.40 -9.45
CA LYS A 129 -15.89 -14.27 -9.06
C LYS A 129 -16.14 -14.09 -7.55
N GLY A 130 -17.27 -13.46 -7.18
CA GLY A 130 -17.73 -13.34 -5.79
C GLY A 130 -17.23 -12.10 -5.02
N ARG A 131 -16.90 -12.30 -3.72
CA ARG A 131 -16.70 -11.31 -2.63
C ARG A 131 -15.41 -10.45 -2.74
N GLY A 132 -14.71 -10.49 -3.87
CA GLY A 132 -13.40 -9.82 -4.05
C GLY A 132 -13.43 -8.28 -3.98
N LYS A 133 -14.57 -7.65 -4.27
CA LYS A 133 -14.71 -6.18 -4.15
C LYS A 133 -14.52 -5.67 -2.72
N GLU A 134 -14.97 -6.45 -1.73
CA GLU A 134 -14.91 -6.09 -0.30
C GLU A 134 -13.45 -6.15 0.19
N VAL A 135 -12.74 -7.23 -0.16
CA VAL A 135 -11.31 -7.42 0.08
C VAL A 135 -10.48 -6.25 -0.46
N LEU A 136 -10.73 -5.86 -1.72
CA LEU A 136 -10.05 -4.74 -2.37
C LEU A 136 -10.29 -3.42 -1.63
N ALA A 137 -11.45 -3.24 -1.01
CA ALA A 137 -11.74 -2.03 -0.25
C ALA A 137 -10.97 -1.95 1.06
N VAL A 138 -10.78 -3.08 1.76
CA VAL A 138 -9.92 -3.17 2.95
C VAL A 138 -8.47 -2.86 2.59
N ILE A 139 -7.97 -3.49 1.54
CA ILE A 139 -6.66 -3.27 0.94
C ILE A 139 -6.40 -1.78 0.65
N ARG A 140 -7.37 -1.09 0.03
CA ARG A 140 -7.22 0.33 -0.34
C ARG A 140 -7.06 1.25 0.86
N ASN A 141 -7.47 0.82 2.05
CA ASN A 141 -7.33 1.61 3.28
C ASN A 141 -6.10 1.21 4.12
N ALA A 142 -5.42 0.10 3.81
CA ALA A 142 -4.21 -0.31 4.52
C ALA A 142 -3.06 0.68 4.29
N ASP A 143 -2.27 0.92 5.33
CA ASP A 143 -1.10 1.79 5.32
C ASP A 143 0.21 0.99 5.25
N LEU A 144 0.17 -0.30 5.63
CA LEU A 144 1.28 -1.25 5.52
C LEU A 144 0.76 -2.68 5.30
N VAL A 145 1.55 -3.51 4.62
CA VAL A 145 1.26 -4.93 4.43
C VAL A 145 2.27 -5.79 5.19
N LEU A 146 1.80 -6.69 6.05
CA LEU A 146 2.62 -7.69 6.71
C LEU A 146 2.40 -9.04 6.02
N VAL A 147 3.40 -9.48 5.26
CA VAL A 147 3.39 -10.75 4.53
C VAL A 147 3.96 -11.84 5.43
N VAL A 148 3.15 -12.82 5.82
CA VAL A 148 3.51 -13.96 6.66
C VAL A 148 3.67 -15.20 5.79
N VAL A 149 4.89 -15.70 5.72
CA VAL A 149 5.26 -16.90 4.97
C VAL A 149 5.70 -17.98 5.97
N ASP A 150 5.27 -19.22 5.74
CA ASP A 150 5.78 -20.36 6.51
C ASP A 150 7.18 -20.70 6.03
N ILE A 151 8.14 -20.81 6.94
CA ILE A 151 9.53 -21.12 6.61
C ILE A 151 9.71 -22.49 5.95
N GLN A 152 8.80 -23.44 6.20
CA GLN A 152 8.80 -24.76 5.57
C GLN A 152 8.22 -24.73 4.14
N HIS A 153 7.50 -23.66 3.79
CA HIS A 153 6.86 -23.47 2.49
C HIS A 153 7.20 -22.09 1.87
N PRO A 154 8.49 -21.81 1.61
CA PRO A 154 8.94 -20.53 1.07
C PRO A 154 8.37 -20.21 -0.31
N GLU A 155 7.99 -21.22 -1.09
CA GLU A 155 7.38 -21.10 -2.43
C GLU A 155 6.08 -20.28 -2.44
N HIS A 156 5.38 -20.24 -1.31
CA HIS A 156 4.14 -19.48 -1.14
C HIS A 156 4.34 -17.97 -1.28
N TYR A 157 5.55 -17.45 -1.01
CA TYR A 157 5.83 -16.02 -1.13
C TYR A 157 5.53 -15.47 -2.53
N GLY A 158 5.97 -16.18 -3.58
CA GLY A 158 5.77 -15.75 -4.96
C GLY A 158 4.29 -15.68 -5.35
N ALA A 159 3.49 -16.64 -4.87
CA ALA A 159 2.04 -16.65 -5.09
C ALA A 159 1.35 -15.47 -4.40
N ILE A 160 1.73 -15.17 -3.14
CA ILE A 160 1.19 -14.02 -2.39
C ILE A 160 1.49 -12.71 -3.12
N VAL A 161 2.75 -12.50 -3.52
CA VAL A 161 3.17 -11.27 -4.20
C VAL A 161 2.42 -11.09 -5.52
N LYS A 162 2.27 -12.17 -6.31
CA LYS A 162 1.52 -12.13 -7.57
C LYS A 162 0.07 -11.68 -7.34
N GLU A 163 -0.61 -12.29 -6.38
CA GLU A 163 -2.02 -11.98 -6.12
C GLU A 163 -2.20 -10.54 -5.63
N VAL A 164 -1.30 -10.06 -4.78
CA VAL A 164 -1.29 -8.66 -4.33
C VAL A 164 -1.08 -7.69 -5.50
N ILE A 165 -0.15 -7.99 -6.42
CA ILE A 165 0.07 -7.16 -7.62
C ILE A 165 -1.17 -7.13 -8.51
N ASP A 166 -1.85 -8.27 -8.66
CA ASP A 166 -3.10 -8.38 -9.42
C ASP A 166 -4.25 -7.56 -8.82
N THR A 167 -4.25 -7.31 -7.51
CA THR A 167 -5.21 -6.38 -6.87
C THR A 167 -4.94 -4.90 -7.12
N GLY A 168 -3.80 -4.56 -7.74
CA GLY A 168 -3.38 -3.18 -8.00
C GLY A 168 -2.55 -2.54 -6.88
N ILE A 169 -2.06 -3.32 -5.92
CA ILE A 169 -1.07 -2.87 -4.94
C ILE A 169 0.34 -3.10 -5.49
N ARG A 170 1.27 -2.19 -5.17
CA ARG A 170 2.72 -2.37 -5.35
C ARG A 170 3.39 -2.34 -3.99
N LEU A 171 4.05 -3.44 -3.63
CA LEU A 171 4.72 -3.61 -2.34
C LEU A 171 6.16 -3.09 -2.42
N ASN A 172 6.59 -2.33 -1.40
CA ASN A 172 7.98 -1.84 -1.26
C ASN A 172 8.51 -1.07 -2.48
N LYS A 173 7.64 -0.46 -3.28
CA LYS A 173 7.98 0.43 -4.40
C LYS A 173 7.51 1.85 -4.10
N ASN A 174 8.29 2.83 -4.52
CA ASN A 174 7.83 4.22 -4.58
C ASN A 174 7.11 4.45 -5.91
N LYS A 175 6.12 5.35 -5.91
CA LYS A 175 5.45 5.74 -7.15
C LYS A 175 6.46 6.37 -8.11
N PRO A 176 6.61 5.86 -9.35
CA PRO A 176 7.51 6.45 -10.32
C PRO A 176 7.12 7.88 -10.67
N GLU A 177 8.10 8.75 -10.87
CA GLU A 177 7.91 10.14 -11.27
C GLU A 177 7.77 10.25 -12.79
N VAL A 178 6.53 10.09 -13.25
CA VAL A 178 6.16 10.20 -14.66
C VAL A 178 5.06 11.24 -14.81
N PHE A 179 5.30 12.24 -15.66
CA PHE A 179 4.33 13.28 -15.99
C PHE A 179 3.80 13.04 -17.41
N ILE A 180 2.50 12.83 -17.54
CA ILE A 180 1.82 12.61 -18.82
C ILE A 180 0.85 13.76 -19.09
N LYS A 181 1.17 14.61 -20.06
CA LYS A 181 0.31 15.72 -20.50
C LYS A 181 -0.30 15.38 -21.86
N LYS A 182 -1.59 15.03 -21.89
CA LYS A 182 -2.31 14.73 -23.13
C LYS A 182 -2.44 16.01 -23.99
N LYS A 183 -2.26 15.86 -25.30
CA LYS A 183 -2.37 16.93 -26.30
C LYS A 183 -3.47 16.61 -27.31
N SER A 184 -3.95 17.63 -28.03
CA SER A 184 -4.91 17.44 -29.12
C SER A 184 -4.26 16.94 -30.41
N LYS A 185 -3.02 17.39 -30.68
CA LYS A 185 -2.23 17.07 -31.89
C LYS A 185 -0.72 17.05 -31.56
N GLY A 186 0.12 16.54 -32.47
CA GLY A 186 1.58 16.59 -32.34
C GLY A 186 2.27 15.29 -31.90
N GLY A 187 1.55 14.17 -31.89
CA GLY A 187 2.11 12.85 -31.61
C GLY A 187 2.56 12.63 -30.17
N LEU A 188 3.27 11.52 -29.96
CA LEU A 188 3.86 11.15 -28.68
C LEU A 188 5.30 11.64 -28.60
N GLN A 189 5.57 12.50 -27.62
CA GLN A 189 6.92 12.98 -27.29
C GLN A 189 7.31 12.43 -25.91
N ILE A 190 8.48 11.80 -25.83
CA ILE A 190 9.00 11.20 -24.60
C ILE A 190 10.31 11.89 -24.26
N GLY A 191 10.33 12.60 -23.14
CA GLY A 191 11.54 13.13 -22.51
C GLY A 191 11.97 12.24 -21.35
N LYS A 192 13.26 11.90 -21.29
CA LYS A 192 13.85 11.11 -20.21
C LYS A 192 14.94 11.92 -19.51
N THR A 193 14.88 12.02 -18.19
CA THR A 193 15.95 12.61 -17.37
C THR A 193 16.91 11.56 -16.83
N VAL A 194 16.54 10.27 -16.93
CA VAL A 194 17.34 9.14 -16.44
C VAL A 194 17.45 8.06 -17.52
N PRO A 195 18.54 7.27 -17.53
CA PRO A 195 18.66 6.13 -18.44
C PRO A 195 17.62 5.06 -18.09
N LEU A 196 16.94 4.54 -19.11
CA LEU A 196 15.95 3.48 -19.01
C LEU A 196 16.38 2.27 -19.84
N GLU A 197 16.04 1.08 -19.36
CA GLU A 197 16.21 -0.16 -20.13
C GLU A 197 15.14 -0.32 -21.22
N VAL A 198 14.06 0.47 -21.14
CA VAL A 198 12.94 0.44 -22.09
C VAL A 198 13.15 1.47 -23.21
N ASP A 199 13.02 0.99 -24.45
CA ASP A 199 13.11 1.79 -25.65
C ASP A 199 11.85 2.65 -25.89
N ASP A 200 12.03 3.74 -26.64
CA ASP A 200 10.95 4.71 -26.89
C ASP A 200 9.82 4.11 -27.72
N GLU A 201 10.12 3.19 -28.64
CA GLU A 201 9.10 2.56 -29.48
C GLU A 201 8.18 1.65 -28.66
N THR A 202 8.73 0.89 -27.71
CA THR A 202 7.92 0.14 -26.74
C THR A 202 7.02 1.06 -25.91
N LEU A 203 7.55 2.16 -25.36
CA LEU A 203 6.74 3.11 -24.57
C LEU A 203 5.61 3.73 -25.41
N LYS A 204 5.91 4.16 -26.64
CA LYS A 204 4.90 4.69 -27.57
C LYS A 204 3.83 3.65 -27.92
N SER A 205 4.24 2.39 -28.12
CA SER A 205 3.33 1.29 -28.45
C SER A 205 2.36 1.00 -27.30
N ILE A 206 2.85 1.02 -26.06
CA ILE A 206 2.02 0.90 -24.86
C ILE A 206 1.00 2.05 -24.81
N MET A 207 1.44 3.30 -25.00
CA MET A 207 0.52 4.46 -24.97
C MET A 207 -0.55 4.40 -26.06
N ARG A 208 -0.20 3.95 -27.27
CA ARG A 208 -1.15 3.74 -28.37
C ARG A 208 -2.19 2.67 -28.04
N GLU A 209 -1.79 1.58 -27.37
CA GLU A 209 -2.72 0.55 -26.89
C GLU A 209 -3.74 1.16 -25.92
N PHE A 210 -3.30 2.01 -24.99
CA PHE A 210 -4.15 2.81 -24.10
C PHE A 210 -4.95 3.94 -24.81
N LYS A 211 -4.93 3.98 -26.16
CA LYS A 211 -5.60 4.99 -27.00
C LYS A 211 -5.10 6.42 -26.78
N ILE A 212 -3.86 6.57 -26.32
CA ILE A 212 -3.21 7.88 -26.16
C ILE A 212 -2.27 8.08 -27.35
N ASN A 213 -2.74 8.84 -28.34
CA ASN A 213 -1.98 9.10 -29.58
C ASN A 213 -1.17 10.41 -29.55
N ASN A 214 -1.55 11.34 -28.67
CA ASN A 214 -0.95 12.67 -28.59
C ASN A 214 -0.70 13.03 -27.12
N ALA A 215 0.56 13.08 -26.70
CA ALA A 215 0.95 13.40 -25.33
C ALA A 215 2.43 13.76 -25.22
N ASP A 216 2.75 14.61 -24.24
CA ASP A 216 4.11 14.81 -23.74
C ASP A 216 4.30 13.97 -22.48
N VAL A 217 5.33 13.12 -22.49
CA VAL A 217 5.68 12.27 -21.36
C VAL A 217 7.06 12.66 -20.87
N LEU A 218 7.17 13.00 -19.59
CA LEU A 218 8.45 13.28 -18.94
C LEU A 218 8.71 12.24 -17.85
N ILE A 219 9.77 11.46 -18.01
CA ILE A 219 10.19 10.40 -17.08
C ILE A 219 11.40 10.87 -16.29
N ARG A 220 11.25 10.99 -14.96
CA ARG A 220 12.30 11.45 -14.05
C ARG A 220 12.87 10.37 -13.13
N SER A 221 12.25 9.20 -13.06
CA SER A 221 12.72 8.07 -12.27
C SER A 221 12.97 6.83 -13.12
N LYS A 222 13.83 5.93 -12.64
CA LYS A 222 13.99 4.60 -13.27
C LYS A 222 12.67 3.85 -13.18
N LEU A 223 12.29 3.18 -14.25
CA LEU A 223 11.05 2.40 -14.32
C LEU A 223 11.19 1.26 -15.33
N ASP A 224 10.43 0.20 -15.11
CA ASP A 224 10.23 -0.89 -16.08
C ASP A 224 8.92 -0.72 -16.88
N VAL A 225 8.62 -1.69 -17.75
CA VAL A 225 7.39 -1.69 -18.55
C VAL A 225 6.13 -1.71 -17.70
N ASP A 226 6.13 -2.46 -16.59
CA ASP A 226 4.96 -2.60 -15.71
C ASP A 226 4.72 -1.29 -14.93
N ASP A 227 5.80 -0.69 -14.43
CA ASP A 227 5.78 0.61 -13.76
C ASP A 227 5.24 1.71 -14.69
N PHE A 228 5.59 1.68 -15.99
CA PHE A 228 5.04 2.62 -16.97
C PHE A 228 3.54 2.44 -17.20
N ILE A 229 3.09 1.19 -17.33
CA ILE A 229 1.66 0.85 -17.44
C ILE A 229 0.91 1.34 -16.20
N ASP A 230 1.46 1.11 -15.01
CA ASP A 230 0.89 1.57 -13.75
C ASP A 230 0.74 3.10 -13.67
N CYS A 231 1.72 3.84 -14.20
CA CYS A 231 1.66 5.30 -14.30
C CYS A 231 0.56 5.78 -15.25
N ILE A 232 0.29 5.06 -16.34
CA ILE A 232 -0.79 5.38 -17.27
C ILE A 232 -2.17 5.11 -16.64
N GLU A 233 -2.33 3.98 -15.96
CA GLU A 233 -3.59 3.63 -15.29
C GLU A 233 -3.89 4.55 -14.10
N GLY A 234 -2.87 4.98 -13.36
CA GLY A 234 -2.98 5.95 -12.27
C GLY A 234 -3.78 5.48 -11.05
N ASN A 235 -4.29 4.25 -11.05
CA ASN A 235 -5.15 3.67 -10.03
C ASN A 235 -4.42 2.72 -9.06
N LYS A 236 -3.10 2.57 -9.19
CA LYS A 236 -2.28 1.70 -8.33
C LYS A 236 -1.98 2.34 -6.99
N LYS A 237 -1.99 1.51 -5.95
CA LYS A 237 -1.58 1.91 -4.59
C LYS A 237 -0.20 1.38 -4.28
N TYR A 238 0.67 2.23 -3.75
CA TYR A 238 2.03 1.88 -3.35
C TYR A 238 2.06 1.79 -1.84
N LEU A 239 2.41 0.61 -1.31
CA LEU A 239 2.42 0.34 0.13
C LEU A 239 3.77 -0.20 0.58
N PRO A 240 4.28 0.25 1.74
CA PRO A 240 5.37 -0.45 2.39
C PRO A 240 4.90 -1.84 2.82
N ALA A 241 5.82 -2.80 2.78
CA ALA A 241 5.57 -4.16 3.23
C ALA A 241 6.71 -4.68 4.10
N VAL A 242 6.35 -5.54 5.05
CA VAL A 242 7.28 -6.32 5.87
C VAL A 242 7.04 -7.78 5.56
N VAL A 243 8.08 -8.50 5.16
CA VAL A 243 8.05 -9.93 4.86
C VAL A 243 8.60 -10.69 6.07
N CYS A 244 7.74 -11.50 6.66
CA CYS A 244 7.94 -12.20 7.90
C CYS A 244 7.92 -13.71 7.66
N LEU A 245 9.01 -14.39 8.02
CA LEU A 245 9.10 -15.85 8.00
C LEU A 245 8.68 -16.38 9.36
N SER A 246 7.51 -17.01 9.39
CA SER A 246 6.91 -17.64 10.57
C SER A 246 7.46 -19.04 10.82
N LYS A 247 7.23 -19.55 12.03
CA LYS A 247 7.62 -20.90 12.49
C LYS A 247 9.13 -21.16 12.44
N ALA A 248 9.93 -20.12 12.68
CA ALA A 248 11.39 -20.24 12.69
C ALA A 248 11.93 -21.23 13.75
N ASP A 249 11.11 -21.63 14.72
CA ASP A 249 11.38 -22.68 15.71
C ASP A 249 11.42 -24.11 15.14
N LEU A 250 10.84 -24.34 13.96
CA LEU A 250 10.75 -25.68 13.36
C LEU A 250 11.97 -26.06 12.50
N VAL A 251 12.90 -25.14 12.28
CA VAL A 251 14.06 -25.33 11.41
C VAL A 251 15.33 -24.91 12.13
N THR A 252 16.47 -25.38 11.62
CA THR A 252 17.76 -24.97 12.20
C THR A 252 18.07 -23.50 11.88
N THR A 253 18.90 -22.86 12.69
CA THR A 253 19.29 -21.45 12.47
C THR A 253 19.98 -21.23 11.12
N GLN A 254 20.71 -22.23 10.61
CA GLN A 254 21.39 -22.15 9.32
C GLN A 254 20.40 -22.16 8.16
N GLU A 255 19.46 -23.11 8.16
CA GLU A 255 18.39 -23.19 7.16
C GLU A 255 17.53 -21.93 7.18
N ALA A 256 17.22 -21.41 8.37
CA ALA A 256 16.40 -20.21 8.49
C ALA A 256 17.05 -18.97 7.86
N GLU A 257 18.35 -18.78 8.09
CA GLU A 257 19.10 -17.67 7.50
C GLU A 257 19.33 -17.84 6.00
N GLU A 258 19.36 -19.08 5.50
CA GLU A 258 19.38 -19.35 4.05
C GLU A 258 18.05 -18.96 3.39
N VAL A 259 16.92 -19.43 3.92
CA VAL A 259 15.58 -19.10 3.40
C VAL A 259 15.32 -17.60 3.46
N LYS A 260 15.70 -16.94 4.56
CA LYS A 260 15.60 -15.48 4.73
C LYS A 260 16.36 -14.74 3.64
N ARG A 261 17.59 -15.14 3.33
CA ARG A 261 18.41 -14.53 2.28
C ARG A 261 17.82 -14.75 0.89
N ASN A 262 17.35 -15.96 0.60
CA ASN A 262 16.77 -16.32 -0.69
C ASN A 262 15.48 -15.54 -0.98
N LEU A 263 14.61 -15.41 0.02
CA LEU A 263 13.36 -14.65 -0.11
C LEU A 263 13.53 -13.14 0.10
N LYS A 264 14.70 -12.69 0.55
CA LYS A 264 14.94 -11.32 1.04
C LYS A 264 13.91 -10.92 2.10
N ALA A 265 13.60 -11.86 2.98
CA ALA A 265 12.66 -11.61 4.06
C ALA A 265 13.27 -10.65 5.09
N ASP A 266 12.41 -9.80 5.66
CA ASP A 266 12.82 -8.78 6.60
C ASP A 266 13.15 -9.39 7.98
N ILE A 267 12.37 -10.37 8.43
CA ILE A 267 12.47 -10.91 9.79
C ILE A 267 12.04 -12.38 9.89
N LEU A 268 12.72 -13.13 10.77
CA LEU A 268 12.35 -14.47 11.22
C LEU A 268 11.56 -14.33 12.53
N VAL A 269 10.39 -14.96 12.65
CA VAL A 269 9.60 -14.95 13.89
C VAL A 269 9.12 -16.34 14.25
N SER A 270 8.92 -16.54 15.55
CA SER A 270 8.18 -17.68 16.09
C SER A 270 7.09 -17.14 17.00
N ALA A 271 5.85 -17.26 16.55
CA ALA A 271 4.70 -16.85 17.36
C ALA A 271 4.51 -17.75 18.59
N GLU A 272 4.96 -19.00 18.51
CA GLU A 272 4.88 -19.97 19.62
C GLU A 272 5.86 -19.60 20.74
N THR A 273 7.14 -19.46 20.39
CA THR A 273 8.20 -19.14 21.37
C THR A 273 8.25 -17.66 21.75
N GLY A 274 7.60 -16.78 20.97
CA GLY A 274 7.66 -15.33 21.14
C GLY A 274 8.93 -14.69 20.58
N SER A 275 9.79 -15.46 19.92
CA SER A 275 11.04 -14.97 19.34
C SER A 275 10.79 -13.89 18.28
N ASN A 276 11.55 -12.79 18.38
CA ASN A 276 11.55 -11.63 17.48
C ASN A 276 10.22 -10.86 17.33
N ILE A 277 9.23 -11.08 18.20
CA ILE A 277 7.96 -10.35 18.15
C ILE A 277 8.15 -8.85 18.45
N GLU A 278 9.01 -8.50 19.38
CA GLU A 278 9.28 -7.09 19.72
C GLU A 278 9.99 -6.36 18.57
N HIS A 279 10.99 -7.02 17.97
CA HIS A 279 11.65 -6.52 16.76
C HIS A 279 10.66 -6.34 15.60
N LEU A 280 9.68 -7.24 15.44
CA LEU A 280 8.63 -7.09 14.44
C LEU A 280 7.77 -5.83 14.71
N LYS A 281 7.39 -5.55 15.97
CA LYS A 281 6.65 -4.34 16.33
C LYS A 281 7.44 -3.07 16.00
N ASP A 282 8.73 -3.06 16.32
CA ASP A 282 9.66 -1.99 15.95
C ASP A 282 9.71 -1.77 14.43
N MET A 283 9.84 -2.85 13.65
CA MET A 283 9.88 -2.77 12.20
C MET A 283 8.58 -2.25 11.59
N ILE A 284 7.42 -2.69 12.10
CA ILE A 284 6.11 -2.19 11.67
C ILE A 284 6.00 -0.69 11.94
N PHE A 285 6.33 -0.26 13.16
CA PHE A 285 6.27 1.15 13.56
C PHE A 285 7.18 2.03 12.69
N ASN A 286 8.42 1.58 12.46
CA ASN A 286 9.39 2.32 11.65
C ASN A 286 8.98 2.40 10.18
N LYS A 287 8.42 1.31 9.61
CA LYS A 287 7.94 1.27 8.22
C LYS A 287 6.67 2.11 7.99
N LEU A 288 5.84 2.28 9.02
CA LEU A 288 4.69 3.20 8.98
C LEU A 288 5.12 4.68 8.99
N ASN A 289 6.39 4.95 9.32
CA ASN A 289 7.00 6.27 9.30
C ASN A 289 6.17 7.29 10.10
N PHE A 290 5.87 6.94 11.36
CA PHE A 290 5.12 7.79 12.26
C PHE A 290 5.96 8.94 12.82
N MET A 291 5.27 10.03 13.10
CA MET A 291 5.75 11.19 13.84
C MET A 291 4.75 11.53 14.95
N ARG A 292 5.23 12.02 16.07
CA ARG A 292 4.43 12.48 17.21
C ARG A 292 4.35 13.99 17.19
N VAL A 293 3.13 14.51 17.30
CA VAL A 293 2.87 15.95 17.43
C VAL A 293 2.16 16.19 18.76
N TYR A 294 2.71 17.04 19.61
CA TYR A 294 2.13 17.34 20.91
C TYR A 294 1.21 18.56 20.81
N MET A 295 -0.02 18.42 21.30
CA MET A 295 -0.99 19.51 21.27
C MET A 295 -0.77 20.45 22.46
N LYS A 296 -0.89 21.74 22.18
CA LYS A 296 -0.85 22.78 23.20
C LYS A 296 -2.06 23.70 23.06
N GLU A 297 -2.78 23.86 24.16
CA GLU A 297 -3.86 24.84 24.23
C GLU A 297 -3.32 26.26 24.44
N PRO A 298 -3.98 27.30 23.89
CA PRO A 298 -3.57 28.68 24.12
C PRO A 298 -3.50 28.99 25.62
N LYS A 299 -2.35 29.53 26.05
CA LYS A 299 -2.05 29.92 27.45
C LYS A 299 -1.87 28.76 28.44
N LYS A 300 -1.87 27.50 28.00
CA LYS A 300 -1.54 26.34 28.85
C LYS A 300 -0.19 25.74 28.47
N GLU A 301 0.33 24.89 29.34
CA GLU A 301 1.48 24.04 29.02
C GLU A 301 1.08 22.97 27.99
N ALA A 302 2.07 22.47 27.25
CA ALA A 302 1.84 21.42 26.26
C ALA A 302 1.60 20.08 26.98
N ASP A 303 0.65 19.31 26.49
CA ASP A 303 0.50 17.92 26.94
C ASP A 303 1.53 17.06 26.22
N LEU A 304 2.54 16.59 26.97
CA LEU A 304 3.59 15.71 26.47
C LEU A 304 3.28 14.22 26.69
N ASN A 305 2.16 13.89 27.35
CA ASN A 305 1.81 12.51 27.67
C ASN A 305 1.06 11.83 26.52
N VAL A 306 0.20 12.59 25.82
CA VAL A 306 -0.65 12.08 24.74
C VAL A 306 -0.29 12.77 23.42
N PRO A 307 0.63 12.19 22.62
CA PRO A 307 0.92 12.71 21.30
C PRO A 307 -0.22 12.41 20.33
N LEU A 308 -0.42 13.34 19.38
CA LEU A 308 -1.15 13.05 18.15
C LEU A 308 -0.18 12.39 17.16
N ILE A 309 -0.41 11.11 16.84
CA ILE A 309 0.40 10.39 15.87
C ILE A 309 0.03 10.83 14.45
N MET A 310 1.01 11.17 13.62
CA MET A 310 0.85 11.53 12.22
C MET A 310 1.84 10.72 11.37
N ILE A 311 1.65 10.71 10.05
CA ILE A 311 2.65 10.16 9.13
C ILE A 311 3.71 11.25 8.91
N SER A 312 4.99 10.89 8.83
CA SER A 312 6.07 11.84 8.55
C SER A 312 5.80 12.67 7.29
N ASN A 313 6.27 13.91 7.31
CA ASN A 313 5.96 14.95 6.32
C ASN A 313 4.48 15.40 6.29
N SER A 314 3.68 15.05 7.31
CA SER A 314 2.35 15.65 7.47
C SER A 314 2.43 17.15 7.70
N THR A 315 1.47 17.86 7.13
CA THR A 315 1.35 19.30 7.28
C THR A 315 0.47 19.69 8.46
N ILE A 316 0.51 20.95 8.86
CA ILE A 316 -0.45 21.52 9.84
C ILE A 316 -1.89 21.31 9.36
N GLY A 317 -2.15 21.39 8.05
CA GLY A 317 -3.47 21.10 7.48
C GLY A 317 -3.92 19.66 7.70
N ASP A 318 -3.01 18.69 7.58
CA ASP A 318 -3.32 17.28 7.83
C ASP A 318 -3.66 17.04 9.31
N VAL A 319 -2.95 17.71 10.23
CA VAL A 319 -3.27 17.69 11.66
C VAL A 319 -4.65 18.27 11.93
N CYS A 320 -4.97 19.44 11.36
CA CYS A 320 -6.30 20.05 11.48
C CYS A 320 -7.39 19.08 10.99
N ASN A 321 -7.20 18.45 9.84
CA ASN A 321 -8.15 17.49 9.28
C ASN A 321 -8.33 16.23 10.14
N LYS A 322 -7.25 15.77 10.81
CA LYS A 322 -7.30 14.63 11.75
C LYS A 322 -8.08 14.98 13.02
N LEU A 323 -7.93 16.21 13.53
CA LEU A 323 -8.65 16.68 14.72
C LEU A 323 -10.14 16.89 14.44
N HIS A 324 -10.48 17.65 13.40
CA HIS A 324 -11.87 17.90 13.02
C HIS A 324 -11.98 18.43 11.59
N ARG A 325 -13.02 18.01 10.86
CA ARG A 325 -13.24 18.41 9.45
C ARG A 325 -13.34 19.93 9.25
N ASP A 326 -13.86 20.65 10.24
CA ASP A 326 -14.07 22.10 10.15
C ASP A 326 -12.83 22.93 10.52
N PHE A 327 -11.79 22.33 11.10
CA PHE A 327 -10.62 23.09 11.57
C PHE A 327 -9.86 23.72 10.41
N GLY A 328 -9.80 23.06 9.25
CA GLY A 328 -9.19 23.62 8.04
C GLY A 328 -9.85 24.93 7.61
N ASN A 329 -11.19 24.99 7.62
CA ASN A 329 -11.95 26.17 7.18
C ASN A 329 -11.89 27.32 8.20
N LYS A 330 -11.87 26.99 9.48
CA LYS A 330 -11.79 27.95 10.59
C LYS A 330 -10.36 28.33 10.94
N PHE A 331 -9.35 27.79 10.27
CA PHE A 331 -7.95 28.04 10.61
C PHE A 331 -7.55 29.51 10.41
N LYS A 332 -6.85 30.08 11.39
CA LYS A 332 -6.26 31.42 11.31
C LYS A 332 -4.73 31.35 11.18
N PHE A 333 -4.06 30.72 12.14
CA PHE A 333 -2.63 30.43 12.13
C PHE A 333 -2.34 29.33 13.16
N ALA A 334 -1.15 28.77 13.09
CA ALA A 334 -0.63 27.89 14.14
C ALA A 334 0.69 28.43 14.68
N ARG A 335 0.98 28.13 15.94
CA ARG A 335 2.32 28.31 16.51
C ARG A 335 2.95 26.94 16.71
N VAL A 336 4.20 26.81 16.30
CA VAL A 336 4.95 25.57 16.43
C VAL A 336 6.22 25.80 17.25
N TRP A 337 6.52 24.85 18.13
CA TRP A 337 7.80 24.77 18.84
C TRP A 337 8.42 23.41 18.53
N GLY A 338 9.63 23.42 17.98
CA GLY A 338 10.35 22.19 17.69
C GLY A 338 11.30 22.33 16.52
N LYS A 339 11.76 21.20 16.01
CA LYS A 339 12.84 21.11 15.01
C LYS A 339 12.40 21.59 13.64
N SER A 340 11.10 21.62 13.36
CA SER A 340 10.56 22.13 12.08
C SER A 340 10.63 23.65 11.95
N THR A 341 10.80 24.36 13.08
CA THR A 341 10.80 25.83 13.13
C THR A 341 12.19 26.40 13.33
N LYS A 342 12.42 27.62 12.82
CA LYS A 342 13.66 28.37 13.10
C LYS A 342 13.65 29.00 14.49
N PHE A 343 12.47 29.38 14.98
CA PHE A 343 12.30 30.03 16.27
C PHE A 343 11.11 29.41 17.02
N PRO A 344 11.20 29.24 18.36
CA PRO A 344 10.11 28.70 19.16
C PRO A 344 8.86 29.59 19.07
N GLY A 345 7.70 28.98 18.80
CA GLY A 345 6.42 29.68 18.71
C GLY A 345 6.22 30.45 17.41
N GLN A 346 6.98 30.10 16.36
CA GLN A 346 6.86 30.70 15.03
C GLN A 346 5.44 30.51 14.49
N LYS A 347 4.86 31.61 13.96
CA LYS A 347 3.55 31.57 13.31
C LYS A 347 3.66 30.95 11.93
N LEU A 348 2.88 29.92 11.67
CA LEU A 348 2.90 29.13 10.45
C LEU A 348 1.48 28.88 9.92
N MET A 349 1.41 28.58 8.63
CA MET A 349 0.17 28.32 7.90
C MET A 349 -0.01 26.82 7.64
N LEU A 350 -1.18 26.45 7.10
CA LEU A 350 -1.57 25.05 6.86
C LEU A 350 -0.54 24.23 6.08
N GLY A 351 0.19 24.84 5.14
CA GLY A 351 1.16 24.14 4.29
C GLY A 351 2.53 23.84 4.93
N HIS A 352 2.76 24.23 6.18
CA HIS A 352 4.01 23.92 6.86
C HIS A 352 4.09 22.44 7.23
N VAL A 353 5.23 21.82 6.95
CA VAL A 353 5.52 20.41 7.24
C VAL A 353 6.09 20.29 8.65
N LEU A 354 5.47 19.45 9.47
CA LEU A 354 5.89 19.20 10.85
C LEU A 354 6.94 18.06 10.92
N LEU A 355 7.68 18.01 12.02
CA LEU A 355 8.64 16.95 12.36
C LEU A 355 8.27 16.24 13.67
N ASP A 356 8.84 15.06 13.89
CA ASP A 356 8.62 14.28 15.13
C ASP A 356 9.05 15.06 16.38
N GLY A 357 8.15 15.14 17.34
CA GLY A 357 8.33 15.83 18.61
C GLY A 357 7.92 17.30 18.61
N ASP A 358 7.41 17.84 17.50
CA ASP A 358 6.92 19.21 17.46
C ASP A 358 5.70 19.42 18.37
N ILE A 359 5.65 20.59 19.00
CA ILE A 359 4.50 21.07 19.76
C ILE A 359 3.72 22.05 18.88
N LEU A 360 2.41 21.86 18.76
CA LEU A 360 1.55 22.66 17.90
C LEU A 360 0.39 23.27 18.70
N GLU A 361 0.22 24.58 18.58
CA GLU A 361 -0.89 25.37 19.13
C GLU A 361 -1.69 25.96 17.97
N ILE A 362 -2.95 25.52 17.80
CA ILE A 362 -3.81 25.94 16.68
C ILE A 362 -4.67 27.14 17.10
N HIS A 363 -4.70 28.17 16.28
CA HIS A 363 -5.60 29.32 16.44
C HIS A 363 -6.65 29.32 15.33
N LEU A 364 -7.91 29.28 15.73
CA LEU A 364 -9.06 29.35 14.85
C LEU A 364 -9.59 30.79 14.77
N LYS A 365 -10.38 31.08 13.74
CA LYS A 365 -11.01 32.37 13.46
C LYS A 365 -12.18 32.66 14.40
#